data_AF-A0A7W3NU30-F1
#
_entry.id   AF-A0A7W3NU30-F1
#
_cell.length_a   1.000
_cell.length_b   1.000
_cell.length_c   1.000
_cell.angle_alpha   90.00
_cell.angle_beta   90.00
_cell.angle_gamma   90.00
#
_symmetry.space_group_name_H-M   'P 1'
#
loop_
_entity.id
_entity.type
_entity.pdbx_description
1 polymer ?
#
loop_
_entity_poly.entity_id
_entity_poly.type
_entity_poly.pdbx_seq_one_letter_code
_entity_poly.pdbx_strand_id
1 'polypeptide(L)'
;MTDELAELLGMVPVSVAGGDLAFARGELRSTLSIWQDRFDRSVFGWTVHTYDSALRDRMKSFGGMSIRIDHPTPFGGANPTSIPPRACYPWPAGGTPLAPQAAAAVTDYGPVSLHFVRDRHDLGLLLLADDHVHRGRVWSFAPTNTEPARIAKAILLARFSGDQDLERAAVVKLRDRGEEPVAPWPDYLFRQAVADWAKQYSKATGIDLSDLARLKRKRPEYPAVPEPHGS
;
A
#
# COMPACT_ATOMS: atom_id res chain seq x y z
N MET A 1 -0.51 10.15 24.64
CA MET A 1 0.06 9.99 23.28
C MET A 1 -1.02 9.78 22.24
N THR A 2 -1.78 8.69 22.23
CA THR A 2 -2.79 8.46 21.18
C THR A 2 -3.88 9.54 21.14
N ASP A 3 -4.40 9.95 22.30
CA ASP A 3 -5.39 11.03 22.40
C ASP A 3 -4.82 12.39 21.97
N GLU A 4 -3.59 12.69 22.41
CA GLU A 4 -2.84 13.88 22.00
C GLU A 4 -2.60 13.92 20.48
N LEU A 5 -2.31 12.77 19.83
CA LEU A 5 -2.20 12.70 18.37
C LEU A 5 -3.56 12.97 17.71
N ALA A 6 -4.65 12.42 18.25
CA ALA A 6 -5.99 12.67 17.71
C ALA A 6 -6.37 14.17 17.79
N GLU A 7 -6.03 14.83 18.90
CA GLU A 7 -6.20 16.29 19.06
C GLU A 7 -5.35 17.07 18.05
N LEU A 8 -4.07 16.74 17.92
CA LEU A 8 -3.15 17.40 16.98
C LEU A 8 -3.53 17.23 15.50
N LEU A 9 -4.16 16.10 15.15
CA LEU A 9 -4.66 15.86 13.80
C LEU A 9 -5.85 16.76 13.46
N GLY A 10 -6.57 17.28 14.46
CA GLY A 10 -7.84 17.99 14.25
C GLY A 10 -8.92 17.12 13.58
N MET A 11 -8.81 15.80 13.71
CA MET A 11 -9.69 14.81 13.07
C MET A 11 -10.19 13.81 14.11
N VAL A 12 -11.47 13.46 14.04
CA VAL A 12 -12.08 12.48 14.95
C VAL A 12 -11.91 11.06 14.39
N PRO A 13 -11.17 10.17 15.07
CA PRO A 13 -11.04 8.77 14.64
C PRO A 13 -12.36 8.02 14.83
N VAL A 14 -12.64 7.06 13.95
CA VAL A 14 -13.79 6.14 14.10
C VAL A 14 -13.53 5.03 15.12
N SER A 15 -12.26 4.75 15.41
CA SER A 15 -11.87 3.84 16.49
C SER A 15 -10.44 4.09 16.94
N VAL A 16 -10.19 3.88 18.22
CA VAL A 16 -8.86 3.93 18.83
C VAL A 16 -8.57 2.58 19.50
N ALA A 17 -7.52 1.87 19.07
CA ALA A 17 -7.19 0.56 19.63
C ALA A 17 -5.69 0.28 19.51
N GLY A 18 -5.03 -0.12 20.61
CA GLY A 18 -3.67 -0.65 20.57
C GLY A 18 -2.59 0.28 20.00
N GLY A 19 -2.78 1.61 20.08
CA GLY A 19 -1.88 2.59 19.46
C GLY A 19 -2.23 2.97 18.01
N ASP A 20 -3.33 2.44 17.49
CA ASP A 20 -3.87 2.76 16.17
C ASP A 20 -5.05 3.74 16.28
N LEU A 21 -5.01 4.78 15.44
CA LEU A 21 -6.12 5.70 15.16
C LEU A 21 -6.70 5.35 13.80
N ALA A 22 -7.95 4.88 13.73
CA ALA A 22 -8.59 4.54 12.46
C ALA A 22 -9.53 5.65 11.99
N PHE A 23 -9.56 5.86 10.68
CA PHE A 23 -10.37 6.85 9.98
C PHE A 23 -11.05 6.16 8.79
N ALA A 24 -12.36 6.36 8.62
CA ALA A 24 -13.11 5.79 7.51
C ALA A 24 -13.40 6.86 6.45
N ARG A 25 -13.25 6.48 5.18
CA ARG A 25 -13.64 7.30 4.03
C ARG A 25 -14.25 6.39 2.96
N GLY A 26 -15.58 6.35 2.93
CA GLY A 26 -16.31 5.42 2.10
C GLY A 26 -15.86 3.98 2.36
N GLU A 27 -15.36 3.34 1.33
CA GLU A 27 -14.93 1.94 1.33
C GLU A 27 -13.50 1.73 1.86
N LEU A 28 -12.73 2.82 1.91
CA LEU A 28 -11.38 2.83 2.42
C LEU A 28 -11.36 3.10 3.92
N ARG A 29 -10.38 2.51 4.58
CA ARG A 29 -9.96 2.90 5.92
C ARG A 29 -8.49 3.27 5.91
N SER A 30 -8.18 4.36 6.59
CA SER A 30 -6.82 4.78 6.90
C SER A 30 -6.57 4.54 8.38
N THR A 31 -5.42 3.99 8.73
CA THR A 31 -4.99 3.80 10.11
C THR A 31 -3.65 4.51 10.30
N LEU A 32 -3.60 5.45 11.24
CA LEU A 32 -2.33 5.96 11.77
C LEU A 32 -1.91 5.01 12.88
N SER A 33 -0.79 4.31 12.67
CA SER A 33 -0.22 3.37 13.62
C SER A 33 1.00 3.99 14.29
N ILE A 34 0.96 4.06 15.62
CA ILE A 34 2.10 4.47 16.45
C ILE A 34 2.90 3.21 16.79
N TRP A 35 4.21 3.26 16.62
CA TRP A 35 5.10 2.13 16.92
C TRP A 35 6.34 2.59 17.69
N GLN A 36 6.82 1.74 18.58
CA GLN A 36 8.10 1.92 19.26
C GLN A 36 9.21 1.25 18.44
N ASP A 37 10.38 1.88 18.33
CA ASP A 37 11.49 1.23 17.65
C ASP A 37 11.93 -0.02 18.43
N ARG A 38 12.20 -1.09 17.67
CA ARG A 38 12.51 -2.40 18.25
C ARG A 38 13.92 -2.44 18.87
N PHE A 39 14.85 -1.67 18.31
CA PHE A 39 16.26 -1.65 18.70
C PHE A 39 16.55 -0.53 19.70
N ASP A 40 15.86 0.60 19.56
CA ASP A 40 15.94 1.73 20.48
C ASP A 40 14.56 2.04 21.07
N ARG A 41 14.28 1.48 22.25
CA ARG A 41 13.01 1.74 22.95
C ARG A 41 12.83 3.18 23.42
N SER A 42 13.87 4.02 23.32
CA SER A 42 13.76 5.44 23.63
C SER A 42 13.15 6.27 22.50
N VAL A 43 12.87 5.67 21.34
CA VAL A 43 12.25 6.35 20.21
C VAL A 43 10.97 5.66 19.73
N PHE A 44 10.12 6.46 19.09
CA PHE A 44 8.88 6.03 18.45
C PHE A 44 8.78 6.62 17.06
N GLY A 45 7.95 6.03 16.23
CA GLY A 45 7.49 6.67 15.01
C GLY A 45 6.01 6.41 14.82
N TRP A 46 5.49 6.96 13.73
CA TRP A 46 4.14 6.69 13.30
C TRP A 46 4.11 6.57 11.79
N THR A 47 3.12 5.86 11.27
CA THR A 47 2.93 5.65 9.83
C THR A 47 1.44 5.55 9.53
N VAL A 48 1.03 6.01 8.36
CA VAL A 48 -0.36 5.82 7.90
C VAL A 48 -0.42 4.64 6.94
N HIS A 49 -1.40 3.77 7.12
CA HIS A 49 -1.75 2.72 6.18
C HIS A 49 -3.16 2.96 5.67
N THR A 50 -3.35 3.04 4.37
CA THR A 50 -4.68 3.08 3.76
C THR A 50 -4.97 1.76 3.06
N TYR A 51 -6.16 1.21 3.29
CA TYR A 51 -6.56 -0.10 2.81
C TYR A 51 -8.04 -0.18 2.46
N ASP A 52 -8.37 -1.10 1.56
CA ASP A 52 -9.75 -1.52 1.34
C ASP A 52 -10.21 -2.39 2.51
N SER A 53 -11.28 -1.96 3.19
CA SER A 53 -11.73 -2.60 4.43
C SER A 53 -12.28 -4.02 4.22
N ALA A 54 -12.93 -4.29 3.09
CA ALA A 54 -13.52 -5.59 2.78
C ALA A 54 -12.45 -6.64 2.42
N LEU A 55 -11.34 -6.20 1.81
CA LEU A 55 -10.23 -7.08 1.46
C LEU A 55 -9.15 -7.19 2.54
N ARG A 56 -9.05 -6.24 3.49
CA ARG A 56 -7.98 -6.19 4.49
C ARG A 56 -7.79 -7.51 5.24
N ASP A 57 -8.86 -8.00 5.86
CA ASP A 57 -8.77 -9.15 6.78
C ASP A 57 -8.48 -10.45 6.01
N ARG A 58 -9.07 -10.61 4.83
CA ARG A 58 -8.82 -11.74 3.92
C ARG A 58 -7.38 -11.76 3.42
N MET A 59 -6.75 -10.60 3.30
CA MET A 59 -5.39 -10.44 2.78
C MET A 59 -4.34 -10.23 3.86
N LYS A 60 -4.68 -10.38 5.15
CA LYS A 60 -3.79 -10.05 6.27
C LYS A 60 -2.44 -10.79 6.23
N SER A 61 -2.42 -12.07 5.85
CA SER A 61 -1.19 -12.86 5.71
C SER A 61 -0.28 -12.41 4.56
N PHE A 62 -0.75 -11.52 3.69
CA PHE A 62 -0.03 -11.01 2.52
C PHE A 62 0.26 -9.50 2.60
N GLY A 63 0.25 -8.94 3.82
CA GLY A 63 0.41 -7.50 4.05
C GLY A 63 -0.82 -6.67 3.72
N GLY A 64 -1.98 -7.30 3.50
CA GLY A 64 -3.26 -6.64 3.22
C GLY A 64 -3.38 -6.05 1.81
N MET A 65 -4.58 -5.56 1.48
CA MET A 65 -4.83 -4.67 0.35
C MET A 65 -4.57 -3.23 0.81
N SER A 66 -3.30 -2.88 0.97
CA SER A 66 -2.91 -1.62 1.59
C SER A 66 -1.70 -0.99 0.93
N ILE A 67 -1.58 0.33 1.10
CA ILE A 67 -0.34 1.05 0.92
C ILE A 67 0.08 1.70 2.23
N ARG A 68 1.38 1.93 2.37
CA ARG A 68 1.98 2.66 3.49
C ARG A 68 2.35 4.05 3.02
N ILE A 69 2.02 5.04 3.84
CA ILE A 69 2.33 6.45 3.64
C ILE A 69 3.28 6.90 4.74
N ASP A 70 4.41 7.47 4.33
CA ASP A 70 5.49 7.92 5.21
C ASP A 70 5.74 9.44 5.09
N HIS A 71 6.36 9.98 6.13
CA HIS A 71 6.69 11.39 6.29
C HIS A 71 7.90 11.61 7.22
N PRO A 72 8.53 12.80 7.14
CA PRO A 72 8.82 13.52 5.89
C PRO A 72 9.58 12.60 4.90
N THR A 73 10.13 13.15 3.81
CA THR A 73 11.01 12.37 2.91
C THR A 73 12.05 11.60 3.74
N PRO A 74 12.02 10.26 3.73
CA PRO A 74 12.90 9.49 4.59
C PRO A 74 14.35 9.64 4.11
N PHE A 75 15.28 9.81 5.05
CA PHE A 75 16.69 10.12 4.75
C PHE A 75 17.37 8.97 3.98
N GLY A 76 17.95 9.27 2.81
CA GLY A 76 18.65 8.29 1.98
C GLY A 76 18.37 8.47 0.50
N GLY A 77 19.07 7.73 -0.36
CA GLY A 77 18.74 7.69 -1.79
C GLY A 77 17.40 7.01 -2.01
N ALA A 78 16.53 7.59 -2.84
CA ALA A 78 15.30 6.97 -3.32
C ALA A 78 15.60 5.86 -4.34
N ASN A 79 16.48 4.92 -3.99
CA ASN A 79 16.72 3.76 -4.82
C ASN A 79 15.41 2.96 -4.86
N PRO A 80 14.83 2.69 -6.05
CA PRO A 80 13.51 2.06 -6.20
C PRO A 80 13.45 0.63 -5.64
N THR A 81 14.57 0.10 -5.15
CA THR A 81 14.66 -1.23 -4.52
C THR A 81 14.42 -1.23 -3.02
N SER A 82 14.48 -0.10 -2.31
CA SER A 82 14.34 -0.06 -0.85
C SER A 82 13.44 1.07 -0.35
N ILE A 83 12.71 0.80 0.74
CA ILE A 83 11.96 1.83 1.46
C ILE A 83 12.94 2.52 2.42
N PRO A 84 13.13 3.84 2.36
CA PRO A 84 14.09 4.50 3.23
C PRO A 84 13.61 4.53 4.70
N PRO A 85 14.50 4.80 5.67
CA PRO A 85 14.20 4.74 7.11
C PRO A 85 13.07 5.69 7.53
N ARG A 86 12.16 5.21 8.38
CA ARG A 86 11.05 6.01 8.92
C ARG A 86 11.56 7.17 9.77
N ALA A 87 10.78 8.24 9.86
CA ALA A 87 11.00 9.26 10.86
C ALA A 87 10.73 8.70 12.26
N CYS A 88 11.68 8.97 13.16
CA CYS A 88 11.60 8.60 14.58
C CYS A 88 11.71 9.86 15.43
N TYR A 89 11.07 9.82 16.59
CA TYR A 89 11.01 10.89 17.58
C TYR A 89 11.27 10.30 18.96
N PRO A 90 11.80 11.09 19.92
CA PRO A 90 11.97 10.63 21.29
C PRO A 90 10.63 10.19 21.89
N TRP A 91 10.62 9.01 22.52
CA TRP A 91 9.48 8.50 23.27
C TRP A 91 9.23 9.42 24.48
N PRO A 92 8.01 9.96 24.65
CA PRO A 92 7.70 10.81 25.79
C PRO A 92 7.79 9.99 27.08
N ALA A 93 8.44 10.55 28.10
CA ALA A 93 8.38 9.99 29.44
C ALA A 93 6.91 9.97 29.92
N GLY A 94 6.56 9.05 30.82
CA GLY A 94 5.18 8.89 31.27
C GLY A 94 4.58 10.21 31.75
N GLY A 95 3.47 10.64 31.13
CA GLY A 95 2.75 11.87 31.49
C GLY A 95 3.30 13.17 30.90
N THR A 96 4.42 13.16 30.16
CA THR A 96 4.90 14.36 29.45
C THR A 96 4.25 14.49 28.07
N PRO A 97 3.93 15.72 27.63
CA PRO A 97 3.53 15.98 26.24
C PRO A 97 4.58 15.54 25.24
N LEU A 98 4.17 15.41 23.97
CA LEU A 98 5.08 15.16 22.87
C LEU A 98 6.13 16.26 22.73
N ALA A 99 7.33 15.86 22.33
CA ALA A 99 8.36 16.82 21.94
C ALA A 99 7.83 17.74 20.82
N PRO A 100 8.16 19.04 20.81
CA PRO A 100 7.63 19.99 19.82
C PRO A 100 7.82 19.54 18.37
N GLN A 101 8.95 18.90 18.05
CA GLN A 101 9.19 18.36 16.71
C GLN A 101 8.23 17.21 16.32
N ALA A 102 7.82 16.38 17.28
CA ALA A 102 6.88 15.30 17.05
C ALA A 102 5.46 15.85 16.87
N ALA A 103 5.07 16.81 17.71
CA ALA A 103 3.78 17.48 17.60
C ALA A 103 3.64 18.22 16.26
N ALA A 104 4.66 19.01 15.88
CA ALA A 104 4.69 19.70 14.59
C ALA A 104 4.61 18.72 13.42
N ALA A 105 5.33 17.59 13.48
CA ALA A 105 5.25 16.58 12.43
C ALA A 105 3.84 15.96 12.30
N VAL A 106 3.17 15.67 13.41
CA VAL A 106 1.80 15.14 13.37
C VAL A 106 0.85 16.16 12.72
N THR A 107 0.94 17.43 13.11
CA THR A 107 0.12 18.51 12.53
C THR A 107 0.42 18.73 11.04
N ASP A 108 1.69 18.72 10.64
CA ASP A 108 2.11 19.00 9.25
C ASP A 108 1.85 17.86 8.27
N TYR A 109 2.01 16.62 8.72
CA TYR A 109 2.01 15.44 7.85
C TYR A 109 0.82 14.52 8.09
N GLY A 110 0.23 14.51 9.28
CA GLY A 110 -0.85 13.59 9.65
C GLY A 110 -2.09 13.75 8.75
N PRO A 111 -2.68 14.95 8.65
CA PRO A 111 -3.85 15.17 7.80
C PRO A 111 -3.60 14.82 6.32
N VAL A 112 -2.47 15.26 5.75
CA VAL A 112 -2.14 14.96 4.34
C VAL A 112 -1.85 13.48 4.10
N SER A 113 -1.29 12.77 5.08
CA SER A 113 -1.09 11.32 5.00
C SER A 113 -2.41 10.57 5.00
N LEU A 114 -3.34 10.96 5.88
CA LEU A 114 -4.68 10.34 5.96
C LEU A 114 -5.52 10.55 4.70
N HIS A 115 -5.26 11.65 3.97
CA HIS A 115 -5.93 12.01 2.72
C HIS A 115 -5.16 11.60 1.47
N PHE A 116 -4.03 10.88 1.61
CA PHE A 116 -3.14 10.56 0.51
C PHE A 116 -3.86 9.76 -0.58
N VAL A 117 -4.65 8.76 -0.19
CA VAL A 117 -5.46 7.94 -1.09
C VAL A 117 -6.88 8.48 -1.15
N ARG A 118 -7.36 8.76 -2.36
CA ARG A 118 -8.65 9.41 -2.58
C ARG A 118 -9.80 8.40 -2.53
N ASP A 119 -9.63 7.28 -3.23
CA ASP A 119 -10.63 6.23 -3.42
C ASP A 119 -9.96 4.90 -3.80
N ARG A 120 -10.76 3.84 -4.04
CA ARG A 120 -10.26 2.52 -4.43
C ARG A 120 -9.50 2.51 -5.75
N HIS A 121 -9.94 3.31 -6.73
CA HIS A 121 -9.27 3.40 -8.03
C HIS A 121 -7.86 3.94 -7.84
N ASP A 122 -7.74 5.02 -7.08
CA ASP A 122 -6.47 5.65 -6.71
C ASP A 122 -5.55 4.70 -5.93
N LEU A 123 -6.10 3.90 -5.00
CA LEU A 123 -5.36 2.82 -4.33
C LEU A 123 -4.79 1.81 -5.36
N GLY A 124 -5.59 1.44 -6.34
CA GLY A 124 -5.19 0.57 -7.45
C GLY A 124 -4.06 1.16 -8.29
N LEU A 125 -4.16 2.44 -8.67
CA LEU A 125 -3.11 3.13 -9.42
C LEU A 125 -1.80 3.21 -8.63
N LEU A 126 -1.86 3.41 -7.32
CA LEU A 126 -0.68 3.41 -6.45
C LEU A 126 -0.02 2.03 -6.37
N LEU A 127 -0.80 0.95 -6.42
CA LEU A 127 -0.26 -0.41 -6.56
C LEU A 127 0.43 -0.61 -7.92
N LEU A 128 -0.07 0.01 -8.98
CA LEU A 128 0.51 -0.06 -10.32
C LEU A 128 1.69 0.88 -10.56
N ALA A 129 2.04 1.77 -9.64
CA ALA A 129 3.12 2.74 -9.83
C ALA A 129 4.47 2.06 -10.15
N ASP A 130 5.19 2.59 -11.15
CA ASP A 130 6.56 2.18 -11.49
C ASP A 130 7.56 2.60 -10.41
N ASP A 131 7.39 3.82 -9.91
CA ASP A 131 8.26 4.46 -8.94
C ASP A 131 7.52 4.88 -7.68
N HIS A 132 8.28 5.34 -6.69
CA HIS A 132 7.72 5.94 -5.48
C HIS A 132 6.87 7.17 -5.83
N VAL A 133 5.67 7.23 -5.26
CA VAL A 133 4.72 8.31 -5.53
C VAL A 133 4.76 9.29 -4.37
N HIS A 134 5.00 10.57 -4.68
CA HIS A 134 4.86 11.65 -3.71
C HIS A 134 3.67 12.54 -4.04
N ARG A 135 3.00 13.02 -2.99
CA ARG A 135 1.94 14.03 -3.10
C ARG A 135 2.21 15.10 -2.07
N GLY A 136 2.72 16.25 -2.52
CA GLY A 136 3.24 17.27 -1.63
C GLY A 136 4.43 16.73 -0.83
N ARG A 137 4.29 16.67 0.51
CA ARG A 137 5.39 16.35 1.44
C ARG A 137 5.38 14.89 1.95
N VAL A 138 4.50 14.05 1.42
CA VAL A 138 4.31 12.66 1.87
C VAL A 138 4.48 11.67 0.72
N TRP A 139 4.86 10.44 1.07
CA TRP A 139 5.34 9.44 0.13
C TRP A 139 4.62 8.10 0.29
N SER A 140 4.33 7.45 -0.84
CA SER A 140 3.99 6.04 -0.93
C SER A 140 5.09 5.33 -1.71
N PHE A 141 5.63 4.25 -1.16
CA PHE A 141 6.73 3.51 -1.77
C PHE A 141 6.24 2.34 -2.61
N ALA A 142 6.84 2.19 -3.78
CA ALA A 142 6.57 1.14 -4.75
C ALA A 142 7.85 0.33 -5.07
N PRO A 143 8.39 -0.46 -4.12
CA PRO A 143 9.61 -1.22 -4.37
C PRO A 143 9.48 -2.20 -5.54
N THR A 144 10.50 -2.27 -6.40
CA THR A 144 10.49 -3.11 -7.61
C THR A 144 10.37 -4.61 -7.30
N ASN A 145 10.98 -5.07 -6.21
CA ASN A 145 10.92 -6.48 -5.78
C ASN A 145 9.52 -6.96 -5.37
N THR A 146 8.56 -6.04 -5.16
CA THR A 146 7.17 -6.37 -4.83
C THR A 146 6.22 -6.20 -6.00
N GLU A 147 6.71 -5.73 -7.15
CA GLU A 147 5.86 -5.33 -8.28
C GLU A 147 4.94 -6.45 -8.79
N PRO A 148 5.37 -7.72 -8.95
CA PRO A 148 4.47 -8.81 -9.33
C PRO A 148 3.29 -8.98 -8.38
N ALA A 149 3.56 -8.88 -7.07
CA ALA A 149 2.53 -8.97 -6.03
C ALA A 149 1.56 -7.78 -6.10
N ARG A 150 2.10 -6.56 -6.34
CA ARG A 150 1.29 -5.35 -6.47
C ARG A 150 0.37 -5.37 -7.68
N ILE A 151 0.85 -5.85 -8.84
CA ILE A 151 0.00 -6.01 -10.03
C ILE A 151 -1.10 -7.03 -9.79
N ALA A 152 -0.79 -8.19 -9.17
CA ALA A 152 -1.82 -9.16 -8.80
C ALA A 152 -2.86 -8.58 -7.81
N LYS A 153 -2.44 -7.74 -6.87
CA LYS A 153 -3.35 -6.99 -5.98
C LYS A 153 -4.21 -5.98 -6.75
N ALA A 154 -3.65 -5.26 -7.71
CA ALA A 154 -4.40 -4.30 -8.52
C ALA A 154 -5.50 -4.99 -9.34
N ILE A 155 -5.19 -6.13 -9.99
CA ILE A 155 -6.20 -6.92 -10.72
C ILE A 155 -7.28 -7.44 -9.76
N LEU A 156 -6.87 -7.96 -8.59
CA LEU A 156 -7.80 -8.40 -7.56
C LEU A 156 -8.76 -7.27 -7.13
N LEU A 157 -8.21 -6.08 -6.83
CA LEU A 157 -8.98 -4.92 -6.41
C LEU A 157 -9.94 -4.48 -7.51
N ALA A 158 -9.46 -4.41 -8.75
CA ALA A 158 -10.25 -4.03 -9.91
C ALA A 158 -11.46 -4.95 -10.11
N ARG A 159 -11.25 -6.26 -10.07
CA ARG A 159 -12.34 -7.25 -10.17
C ARG A 159 -13.29 -7.20 -8.99
N PHE A 160 -12.76 -6.99 -7.79
CA PHE A 160 -13.58 -6.84 -6.59
C PHE A 160 -14.51 -5.63 -6.67
N SER A 161 -14.03 -4.50 -7.20
CA SER A 161 -14.80 -3.26 -7.30
C SER A 161 -15.52 -3.07 -8.64
N GLY A 162 -15.34 -3.97 -9.60
CA GLY A 162 -15.86 -3.81 -10.97
C GLY A 162 -15.20 -2.68 -11.76
N ASP A 163 -13.97 -2.30 -11.42
CA ASP A 163 -13.24 -1.20 -12.03
C ASP A 163 -12.48 -1.67 -13.29
N GLN A 164 -13.12 -1.55 -14.44
CA GLN A 164 -12.57 -2.02 -15.72
C GLN A 164 -11.38 -1.21 -16.20
N ASP A 165 -11.31 0.08 -15.87
CA ASP A 165 -10.19 0.94 -16.28
C ASP A 165 -8.93 0.56 -15.49
N LEU A 166 -9.06 0.29 -14.20
CA LEU A 166 -7.97 -0.23 -13.39
C LEU A 166 -7.54 -1.64 -13.84
N GLU A 167 -8.50 -2.53 -14.15
CA GLU A 167 -8.17 -3.86 -14.66
C GLU A 167 -7.42 -3.77 -16.00
N ARG A 168 -7.89 -2.92 -16.92
CA ARG A 168 -7.22 -2.63 -18.20
C ARG A 168 -5.80 -2.15 -17.96
N ALA A 169 -5.58 -1.14 -17.11
CA ALA A 169 -4.26 -0.62 -16.81
C ALA A 169 -3.32 -1.70 -16.23
N ALA A 170 -3.83 -2.53 -15.30
CA ALA A 170 -3.06 -3.60 -14.69
C ALA A 170 -2.68 -4.70 -15.70
N VAL A 171 -3.61 -5.08 -16.60
CA VAL A 171 -3.37 -6.09 -17.63
C VAL A 171 -2.40 -5.59 -18.69
N VAL A 172 -2.49 -4.33 -19.10
CA VAL A 172 -1.50 -3.71 -20.01
C VAL A 172 -0.11 -3.77 -19.39
N LYS A 173 0.04 -3.29 -18.14
CA LYS A 173 1.33 -3.33 -17.44
C LYS A 173 1.88 -4.75 -17.31
N LEU A 174 1.03 -5.73 -17.00
CA LEU A 174 1.39 -7.15 -16.94
C LEU A 174 1.91 -7.67 -18.29
N ARG A 175 1.28 -7.28 -19.41
CA ARG A 175 1.71 -7.68 -20.75
C ARG A 175 3.07 -7.11 -21.09
N ASP A 176 3.29 -5.83 -20.77
CA ASP A 176 4.54 -5.14 -21.08
C ASP A 176 5.73 -5.71 -20.31
N ARG A 177 5.54 -6.00 -19.01
CA ARG A 177 6.60 -6.52 -18.13
C ARG A 177 6.73 -8.04 -18.14
N GLY A 178 5.76 -8.76 -18.69
CA GLY A 178 5.53 -10.18 -18.39
C GLY A 178 6.67 -11.14 -18.74
N GLU A 179 7.47 -10.81 -19.76
CA GLU A 179 8.63 -11.59 -20.22
C GLU A 179 9.94 -11.17 -19.55
N GLU A 180 9.93 -10.16 -18.68
CA GLU A 180 11.13 -9.76 -17.93
C GLU A 180 11.41 -10.75 -16.80
N PRO A 181 12.69 -10.99 -16.45
CA PRO A 181 13.04 -11.81 -15.30
C PRO A 181 12.79 -11.04 -13.99
N VAL A 182 12.31 -11.74 -12.95
CA VAL A 182 12.05 -11.14 -11.61
C VAL A 182 13.33 -10.93 -10.81
N ALA A 183 14.38 -11.68 -11.14
CA ALA A 183 15.67 -11.66 -10.48
C ALA A 183 16.78 -11.83 -11.53
N PRO A 184 18.07 -11.64 -11.19
CA PRO A 184 19.19 -11.84 -12.12
C PRO A 184 19.31 -13.26 -12.70
N TRP A 185 18.44 -14.19 -12.28
CA TRP A 185 18.37 -15.56 -12.77
C TRP A 185 17.19 -15.70 -13.76
N PRO A 186 17.45 -16.11 -15.01
CA PRO A 186 16.52 -15.91 -16.12
C PRO A 186 15.31 -16.85 -16.14
N ASP A 187 15.28 -17.89 -15.32
CA ASP A 187 14.28 -18.96 -15.43
C ASP A 187 12.92 -18.63 -14.79
N TYR A 188 12.82 -17.52 -14.05
CA TYR A 188 11.59 -17.09 -13.39
C TYR A 188 11.12 -15.73 -13.89
N LEU A 189 10.09 -15.77 -14.75
CA LEU A 189 9.56 -14.61 -15.45
C LEU A 189 8.53 -13.85 -14.59
N PHE A 190 8.40 -12.55 -14.84
CA PHE A 190 7.50 -11.66 -14.15
C PHE A 190 6.06 -12.17 -14.17
N ARG A 191 5.57 -12.62 -15.33
CA ARG A 191 4.22 -13.19 -15.49
C ARG A 191 3.99 -14.44 -14.62
N GLN A 192 5.04 -15.24 -14.35
CA GLN A 192 4.94 -16.43 -13.51
C GLN A 192 4.81 -16.04 -12.03
N ALA A 193 5.57 -15.03 -11.59
CA ALA A 193 5.44 -14.48 -10.25
C ALA A 193 4.05 -13.88 -10.01
N VAL A 194 3.50 -13.15 -10.99
CA VAL A 194 2.13 -12.64 -10.92
C VAL A 194 1.13 -13.78 -10.78
N ALA A 195 1.25 -14.85 -11.56
CA ALA A 195 0.37 -16.01 -11.47
C ALA A 195 0.43 -16.72 -10.10
N ASP A 196 1.63 -16.83 -9.51
CA ASP A 196 1.81 -17.45 -8.20
C ASP A 196 1.22 -16.61 -7.07
N TRP A 197 1.28 -15.28 -7.17
CA TRP A 197 0.57 -14.38 -6.26
C TRP A 197 -0.95 -14.43 -6.45
N ALA A 198 -1.41 -14.36 -7.70
CA ALA A 198 -2.83 -14.44 -8.04
C ALA A 198 -3.50 -15.69 -7.48
N LYS A 199 -2.82 -16.85 -7.57
CA LYS A 199 -3.30 -18.10 -6.96
C LYS A 199 -3.50 -17.99 -5.45
N GLN A 200 -2.54 -17.39 -4.74
CA GLN A 200 -2.62 -17.21 -3.29
C GLN A 200 -3.75 -16.25 -2.90
N TYR A 201 -3.90 -15.16 -3.65
CA TYR A 201 -4.91 -14.15 -3.40
C TYR A 201 -6.32 -14.63 -3.70
N SER A 202 -6.50 -15.35 -4.82
CA SER A 202 -7.79 -15.96 -5.16
C SER A 202 -8.23 -16.94 -4.08
N LYS A 203 -7.33 -17.80 -3.59
CA LYS A 203 -7.60 -18.72 -2.48
C LYS A 203 -8.03 -17.98 -1.20
N ALA A 204 -7.37 -16.86 -0.88
CA ALA A 204 -7.61 -16.14 0.35
C ALA A 204 -8.89 -15.29 0.33
N THR A 205 -9.27 -14.78 -0.84
CA THR A 205 -10.36 -13.82 -0.98
C THR A 205 -11.65 -14.42 -1.53
N GLY A 206 -11.55 -15.55 -2.23
CA GLY A 206 -12.64 -16.17 -2.99
C GLY A 206 -12.92 -15.49 -4.34
N ILE A 207 -12.14 -14.47 -4.72
CA ILE A 207 -12.29 -13.76 -6.00
C ILE A 207 -11.57 -14.56 -7.09
N ASP A 208 -12.21 -14.70 -8.24
CA ASP A 208 -11.66 -15.46 -9.36
C ASP A 208 -10.49 -14.73 -10.04
N LEU A 209 -9.32 -15.37 -10.01
CA LEU A 209 -8.11 -14.99 -10.73
C LEU A 209 -7.53 -16.18 -11.52
N SER A 210 -8.36 -17.18 -11.81
CA SER A 210 -7.93 -18.46 -12.40
C SER A 210 -7.38 -18.33 -13.82
N ASP A 211 -7.81 -17.32 -14.56
CA ASP A 211 -7.28 -16.96 -15.88
C ASP A 211 -5.78 -16.60 -15.82
N LEU A 212 -5.31 -15.95 -14.73
CA LEU A 212 -3.89 -15.65 -14.55
C LEU A 212 -3.01 -16.90 -14.39
N ALA A 213 -3.57 -18.06 -14.05
CA ALA A 213 -2.81 -19.31 -14.00
C ALA A 213 -2.25 -19.71 -15.39
N ARG A 214 -2.86 -19.21 -16.48
CA ARG A 214 -2.44 -19.50 -17.87
C ARG A 214 -1.13 -18.80 -18.24
N LEU A 215 -0.69 -17.79 -17.49
CA LEU A 215 0.58 -17.10 -17.69
C LEU A 215 1.80 -18.02 -17.49
N LYS A 216 1.63 -19.13 -16.75
CA LYS A 216 2.72 -20.11 -16.52
C LYS A 216 2.94 -21.08 -17.68
N ARG A 217 2.09 -21.05 -18.72
CA ARG A 217 2.20 -21.95 -19.88
C ARG A 217 3.43 -21.60 -20.73
N LYS A 218 3.88 -22.56 -21.54
CA LYS A 218 4.94 -22.36 -22.54
C LYS A 218 4.56 -21.30 -23.58
N ARG A 219 3.28 -21.23 -23.94
CA ARG A 219 2.66 -20.12 -24.68
C ARG A 219 1.66 -19.46 -23.73
N PRO A 220 1.98 -18.32 -23.11
CA PRO A 220 1.10 -17.68 -22.14
C PRO A 220 -0.17 -17.16 -22.83
N GLU A 221 -1.27 -17.16 -22.11
CA GLU A 221 -2.48 -16.42 -22.48
C GLU A 221 -2.67 -15.31 -21.45
N TYR A 222 -2.50 -14.07 -21.87
CA TYR A 222 -2.80 -12.91 -21.02
C TYR A 222 -4.31 -12.67 -20.98
N PRO A 223 -4.87 -12.18 -19.85
CA PRO A 223 -6.26 -11.79 -19.78
C PRO A 223 -6.64 -10.84 -20.91
N ALA A 224 -7.88 -10.93 -21.41
CA ALA A 224 -8.39 -9.94 -22.34
C ALA A 224 -8.36 -8.56 -21.68
N VAL A 225 -8.03 -7.53 -22.45
CA VAL A 225 -8.14 -6.15 -21.96
C VAL A 225 -9.62 -5.77 -22.03
N PRO A 226 -10.27 -5.37 -20.91
CA PRO A 226 -11.66 -4.93 -20.95
C PRO A 226 -11.82 -3.77 -21.94
N GLU A 227 -12.81 -3.83 -22.84
CA GLU A 227 -13.12 -2.70 -23.72
C GLU A 227 -13.61 -1.49 -22.91
N PRO A 228 -13.30 -0.25 -23.32
CA PRO A 228 -13.90 0.92 -22.69
C PRO A 228 -15.41 0.86 -22.89
N HIS A 229 -16.17 1.02 -21.80
CA HIS A 229 -17.59 1.30 -21.93
C HIS A 229 -17.74 2.60 -22.74
N GLY A 230 -18.40 2.48 -23.91
CA GLY A 230 -18.65 3.61 -24.79
C GLY A 230 -19.31 4.75 -24.01
N SER A 231 -18.75 5.94 -24.20
CA SER A 231 -19.20 7.21 -23.60
C SER A 231 -20.66 7.54 -23.94
#